data_AF-A0A7D9KLM8-F1
#
_entry.id   AF-A0A7D9KLM8-F1
#
_cell.length_a   1.000
_cell.length_b   1.000
_cell.length_c   1.000
_cell.angle_alpha   90.00
_cell.angle_beta   90.00
_cell.angle_gamma   90.00
#
_symmetry.space_group_name_H-M   'P 1'
#
loop_
_entity.id
_entity.type
_entity.pdbx_description
1 polymer ?
#
loop_
_entity_poly.entity_id
_entity_poly.type
_entity_poly.pdbx_seq_one_letter_code
_entity_poly.pdbx_strand_id
1 'polypeptide(L)'
;MDSFSLPERQSYFRILLDVDLRTRISAKMDGETNVLGPGGCLQLVEEDFLARYPLFTRRLDFFQSQQATGQAFTDFLAKLKELSLLADLDKLSVEETFVFCALRGATDNELLDDLLKLEKKSLKDIENAANLYESKLVSRAKLNSKQDA
;
A
#
# COMPACT_ATOMS: atom_id res chain seq x y z
N MET A 1 -13.08 20.96 25.51
CA MET A 1 -12.52 19.61 25.73
C MET A 1 -11.35 19.67 26.73
N ASP A 2 -11.41 20.54 27.75
CA ASP A 2 -10.27 20.84 28.64
C ASP A 2 -10.41 20.25 30.05
N SER A 3 -11.20 19.17 30.23
CA SER A 3 -11.58 18.67 31.56
C SER A 3 -11.01 17.31 31.94
N PHE A 4 -10.16 16.69 31.11
CA PHE A 4 -9.58 15.38 31.38
C PHE A 4 -8.07 15.45 31.59
N SER A 5 -7.59 14.78 32.63
CA SER A 5 -6.16 14.58 32.89
C SER A 5 -5.48 13.83 31.73
N LEU A 6 -4.16 13.96 31.61
CA LEU A 6 -3.41 13.25 30.58
C LEU A 6 -3.60 11.70 30.64
N PRO A 7 -3.57 11.04 31.81
CA PRO A 7 -3.84 9.61 31.91
C PRO A 7 -5.25 9.21 31.46
N GLU A 8 -6.26 10.03 31.76
CA GLU A 8 -7.65 9.80 31.31
C GLU A 8 -7.75 9.92 29.79
N ARG A 9 -7.14 10.97 29.21
CA ARG A 9 -7.09 11.16 27.75
C ARG A 9 -6.38 10.00 27.06
N GLN A 10 -5.24 9.54 27.58
CA GLN A 10 -4.53 8.37 27.05
C GLN A 10 -5.35 7.08 27.17
N SER A 11 -6.08 6.88 28.28
CA SER A 11 -6.93 5.71 28.47
C SER A 11 -8.08 5.69 27.49
N TYR A 12 -8.76 6.83 27.29
CA TYR A 12 -9.82 6.96 26.30
C TYR A 12 -9.30 6.66 24.89
N PHE A 13 -8.14 7.23 24.53
CA PHE A 13 -7.48 6.93 23.25
C PHE A 13 -7.22 5.43 23.07
N ARG A 14 -6.65 4.74 24.08
CA ARG A 14 -6.36 3.29 24.02
C ARG A 14 -7.59 2.42 23.86
N ILE A 15 -8.76 2.85 24.36
CA ILE A 15 -10.02 2.10 24.22
C ILE A 15 -10.52 2.12 22.77
N LEU A 16 -10.20 3.19 22.01
CA LEU A 16 -10.62 3.34 20.62
C LEU A 16 -9.74 2.57 19.63
N LEU A 17 -8.59 2.05 20.07
CA LEU A 17 -7.69 1.29 19.22
C LEU A 17 -8.02 -0.19 19.24
N ASP A 18 -7.86 -0.83 18.08
CA ASP A 18 -7.80 -2.28 17.98
C ASP A 18 -6.67 -2.86 18.86
N VAL A 19 -6.85 -4.09 19.35
CA VAL A 19 -5.96 -4.75 20.30
C VAL A 19 -4.53 -4.83 19.77
N ASP A 20 -4.36 -5.14 18.48
CA ASP A 20 -3.03 -5.27 17.88
C ASP A 20 -2.37 -3.90 17.74
N LEU A 21 -3.11 -2.89 17.30
CA LEU A 21 -2.62 -1.52 17.17
C LEU A 21 -2.22 -0.94 18.55
N ARG A 22 -3.08 -1.16 19.55
CA ARG A 22 -2.83 -0.73 20.94
C ARG A 22 -1.55 -1.33 21.50
N THR A 23 -1.33 -2.63 21.28
CA THR A 23 -0.16 -3.34 21.81
C THR A 23 1.14 -2.73 21.28
N ARG A 24 1.18 -2.37 19.99
CA ARG A 24 2.37 -1.81 19.36
C ARG A 24 2.66 -0.38 19.77
N ILE A 25 1.62 0.45 19.82
CA ILE A 25 1.76 1.86 20.15
C ILE A 25 2.07 2.02 21.64
N SER A 26 1.51 1.16 22.51
CA SER A 26 1.75 1.24 23.96
C SER A 26 3.22 1.09 24.33
N ALA A 27 4.01 0.34 23.55
CA ALA A 27 5.46 0.23 23.75
C ALA A 27 6.23 1.53 23.46
N LYS A 28 5.63 2.46 22.71
CA LYS A 28 6.20 3.75 22.33
C LYS A 28 5.61 4.94 23.11
N MET A 29 4.61 4.70 23.95
CA MET A 29 3.97 5.72 24.78
C MET A 29 4.56 5.71 26.19
N ASP A 30 4.79 6.90 26.74
CA ASP A 30 5.10 7.12 28.15
C ASP A 30 4.00 7.95 28.85
N GLY A 31 4.20 8.24 30.14
CA GLY A 31 3.25 9.01 30.95
C GLY A 31 3.08 10.48 30.53
N GLU A 32 4.04 11.01 29.74
CA GLU A 32 4.06 12.41 29.29
C GLU A 32 3.61 12.55 27.82
N THR A 33 3.42 11.43 27.13
CA THR A 33 3.01 11.41 25.72
C THR A 33 1.60 11.98 25.57
N ASN A 34 1.51 13.20 25.05
CA ASN A 34 0.23 13.84 24.78
C ASN A 34 -0.58 13.05 23.73
N VAL A 35 -1.91 13.12 23.78
CA VAL A 35 -2.75 12.46 22.76
C VAL A 35 -2.66 13.19 21.41
N LEU A 36 -2.73 14.52 21.46
CA LEU A 36 -2.64 15.42 20.32
C LEU A 36 -1.32 16.20 20.36
N GLY A 37 -0.84 16.62 19.19
CA GLY A 37 0.36 17.45 19.04
C GLY A 37 1.60 16.66 18.61
N PRO A 38 2.71 17.37 18.32
CA PRO A 38 3.95 16.75 17.88
C PRO A 38 4.49 15.72 18.89
N GLY A 39 4.88 14.55 18.40
CA GLY A 39 5.31 13.41 19.22
C GLY A 39 4.18 12.74 20.01
N GLY A 40 2.92 13.11 19.75
CA GLY A 40 1.78 12.58 20.47
C GLY A 40 1.31 11.20 19.99
N CYS A 41 0.33 10.66 20.70
CA CYS A 41 -0.23 9.33 20.45
C CYS A 41 -0.74 9.16 19.02
N LEU A 42 -1.37 10.19 18.44
CA LEU A 42 -1.82 10.15 17.04
C LEU A 42 -0.67 10.03 16.04
N GLN A 43 0.45 10.72 16.29
CA GLN A 43 1.63 10.60 15.43
C GLN A 43 2.21 9.18 15.50
N LEU A 44 2.21 8.54 16.68
CA LEU A 44 2.64 7.15 16.81
C LEU A 44 1.74 6.17 16.05
N VAL A 45 0.43 6.45 15.97
CA VAL A 45 -0.50 5.69 15.11
C VAL A 45 -0.12 5.85 13.65
N GLU A 46 0.08 7.10 13.22
CA GLU A 46 0.46 7.42 11.85
C GLU A 46 1.78 6.74 11.47
N GLU A 47 2.79 6.79 12.33
CA GLU A 47 4.07 6.13 12.09
C GLU A 47 3.96 4.60 12.01
N ASP A 48 3.18 3.95 12.89
CA ASP A 48 2.92 2.51 12.80
C ASP A 48 2.17 2.16 11.50
N PHE A 49 1.22 3.00 11.11
CA PHE A 49 0.49 2.84 9.85
C PHE A 49 1.41 2.97 8.64
N LEU A 50 2.23 4.02 8.57
CA LEU A 50 3.16 4.28 7.46
C LEU A 50 4.24 3.20 7.35
N ALA A 51 4.71 2.66 8.49
CA ALA A 51 5.66 1.56 8.52
C ALA A 51 5.08 0.25 7.99
N ARG A 52 3.79 -0.01 8.26
CA ARG A 52 3.10 -1.25 7.83
C ARG A 52 2.54 -1.18 6.42
N TYR A 53 2.08 0.00 6.03
CA TYR A 53 1.46 0.25 4.74
C TYR A 53 2.27 1.31 3.99
N PRO A 54 3.43 0.91 3.42
CA PRO A 54 4.22 1.80 2.57
C PRO A 54 3.34 2.47 1.51
N LEU A 55 3.67 3.71 1.17
CA LEU A 55 2.88 4.50 0.22
C LEU A 55 2.66 3.76 -1.11
N PHE A 56 3.66 3.00 -1.56
CA PHE A 56 3.55 2.16 -2.75
C PHE A 56 2.41 1.14 -2.66
N THR A 57 2.29 0.42 -1.53
CA THR A 57 1.24 -0.57 -1.31
C THR A 57 -0.15 0.08 -1.32
N ARG A 58 -0.30 1.24 -0.65
CA ARG A 58 -1.57 1.98 -0.63
C ARG A 58 -2.00 2.44 -2.03
N ARG A 59 -1.04 2.92 -2.83
CA ARG A 59 -1.28 3.25 -4.24
C ARG A 59 -1.67 2.00 -5.04
N LEU A 60 -0.95 0.90 -4.87
CA LEU A 60 -1.28 -0.36 -5.54
C LEU A 60 -2.69 -0.85 -5.19
N ASP A 61 -3.08 -0.81 -3.92
CA ASP A 61 -4.42 -1.17 -3.45
C ASP A 61 -5.51 -0.32 -4.11
N PHE A 62 -5.28 0.99 -4.28
CA PHE A 62 -6.19 1.87 -5.02
C PHE A 62 -6.36 1.40 -6.47
N PHE A 63 -5.26 1.21 -7.21
CA PHE A 63 -5.31 0.82 -8.62
C PHE A 63 -5.82 -0.61 -8.84
N GLN A 64 -5.68 -1.49 -7.85
CA GLN A 64 -6.20 -2.86 -7.89
C GLN A 64 -7.65 -2.98 -7.42
N SER A 65 -8.20 -1.94 -6.78
CA SER A 65 -9.56 -1.99 -6.26
C SER A 65 -10.59 -2.20 -7.38
N GLN A 66 -11.55 -3.10 -7.11
CA GLN A 66 -12.68 -3.38 -7.98
C GLN A 66 -13.95 -3.50 -7.15
N GLN A 67 -15.08 -3.14 -7.76
CA GLN A 67 -16.39 -3.37 -7.16
C GLN A 67 -16.60 -4.87 -6.96
N ALA A 68 -16.88 -5.27 -5.73
CA ALA A 68 -17.18 -6.67 -5.43
C ALA A 68 -18.55 -7.08 -6.00
N THR A 69 -18.71 -8.36 -6.34
CA THR A 69 -20.01 -8.89 -6.79
C THR A 69 -21.08 -8.65 -5.73
N GLY A 70 -22.16 -7.96 -6.09
CA GLY A 70 -23.26 -7.62 -5.19
C GLY A 70 -23.05 -6.36 -4.34
N GLN A 71 -21.89 -5.70 -4.39
CA GLN A 71 -21.67 -4.41 -3.74
C GLN A 71 -22.42 -3.30 -4.50
N ALA A 72 -23.07 -2.37 -3.80
CA ALA A 72 -23.61 -1.18 -4.45
C ALA A 72 -22.48 -0.31 -5.00
N PHE A 73 -22.64 0.22 -6.22
CA PHE A 73 -21.59 1.03 -6.86
C PHE A 73 -21.27 2.31 -6.05
N THR A 74 -22.26 2.88 -5.38
CA THR A 74 -22.07 4.04 -4.49
C THR A 74 -21.15 3.74 -3.32
N ASP A 75 -21.24 2.53 -2.75
CA ASP A 75 -20.39 2.09 -1.64
C ASP A 75 -18.96 1.85 -2.14
N PHE A 76 -18.83 1.26 -3.34
CA PHE A 76 -17.53 1.13 -4.00
C PHE A 76 -16.89 2.50 -4.26
N LEU A 77 -17.66 3.48 -4.77
CA LEU A 77 -17.18 4.82 -5.01
C LEU A 77 -16.76 5.54 -3.72
N ALA A 78 -17.49 5.34 -2.61
CA ALA A 78 -17.10 5.86 -1.31
C ALA A 78 -15.77 5.27 -0.84
N LYS A 79 -15.59 3.95 -0.97
CA LYS A 79 -14.33 3.27 -0.66
C LYS A 79 -13.18 3.71 -1.57
N LEU A 80 -13.44 3.93 -2.86
CA LEU A 80 -12.44 4.41 -3.79
C LEU A 80 -11.92 5.81 -3.41
N LYS A 81 -12.81 6.69 -2.93
CA LYS A 81 -12.42 8.01 -2.39
C LYS A 81 -11.57 7.88 -1.13
N GLU A 82 -11.91 6.98 -0.21
CA GLU A 82 -11.09 6.70 0.97
C GLU A 82 -9.69 6.22 0.58
N LEU A 83 -9.60 5.23 -0.31
CA LEU A 83 -8.33 4.72 -0.83
C LEU A 83 -7.51 5.82 -1.53
N SER A 84 -8.17 6.74 -2.25
CA SER A 84 -7.48 7.85 -2.92
C SER A 84 -6.75 8.79 -1.95
N LEU A 85 -7.36 9.05 -0.78
CA LEU A 85 -6.77 9.87 0.28
C LEU A 85 -5.59 9.14 0.94
N LEU A 86 -5.78 7.85 1.25
CA LEU A 86 -4.72 7.03 1.84
C LEU A 86 -3.52 6.84 0.89
N ALA A 87 -3.76 6.82 -0.42
CA ALA A 87 -2.74 6.64 -1.45
C ALA A 87 -2.03 7.93 -1.87
N ASP A 88 -2.46 9.09 -1.36
CA ASP A 88 -1.86 10.40 -1.68
C ASP A 88 -1.82 10.65 -3.20
N LEU A 89 -2.94 10.36 -3.88
CA LEU A 89 -3.01 10.37 -5.35
C LEU A 89 -2.87 11.76 -5.97
N ASP A 90 -3.20 12.81 -5.24
CA ASP A 90 -2.99 14.19 -5.65
C ASP A 90 -1.51 14.52 -5.86
N LYS A 91 -0.61 13.75 -5.22
CA LYS A 91 0.85 13.85 -5.38
C LYS A 91 1.42 12.86 -6.39
N LEU A 92 0.59 12.08 -7.07
CA LEU A 92 1.04 11.09 -8.04
C LEU A 92 1.30 11.75 -9.40
N SER A 93 2.49 11.57 -9.94
CA SER A 93 2.79 12.05 -11.30
C SER A 93 2.09 11.20 -12.37
N VAL A 94 2.00 11.74 -13.58
CA VAL A 94 1.48 11.00 -14.75
C VAL A 94 2.33 9.75 -15.02
N GLU A 95 3.65 9.86 -14.92
CA GLU A 95 4.58 8.75 -15.13
C GLU A 95 4.37 7.63 -14.10
N GLU A 96 4.28 7.98 -12.82
CA GLU A 96 3.98 7.00 -11.77
C GLU A 96 2.58 6.37 -11.96
N THR A 97 1.60 7.16 -12.41
CA THR A 97 0.26 6.66 -12.74
C THR A 97 0.32 5.56 -13.81
N PHE A 98 1.12 5.75 -14.86
CA PHE A 98 1.33 4.72 -15.88
C PHE A 98 1.96 3.45 -15.29
N VAL A 99 2.90 3.57 -14.34
CA VAL A 99 3.49 2.40 -13.66
C VAL A 99 2.41 1.59 -12.96
N PHE A 100 1.53 2.22 -12.19
CA PHE A 100 0.46 1.49 -11.49
C PHE A 100 -0.58 0.90 -12.45
N CYS A 101 -0.91 1.61 -13.55
CA CYS A 101 -1.76 1.06 -14.61
C CYS A 101 -1.11 -0.17 -15.27
N ALA A 102 0.19 -0.15 -15.53
CA ALA A 102 0.92 -1.27 -16.10
C ALA A 102 0.94 -2.48 -15.14
N LEU A 103 1.21 -2.25 -13.85
CA LEU A 103 1.15 -3.29 -12.82
C LEU A 103 -0.26 -3.87 -12.69
N ARG A 104 -1.30 -3.04 -12.76
CA ARG A 104 -2.69 -3.50 -12.74
C ARG A 104 -3.06 -4.31 -13.99
N GLY A 105 -2.54 -3.91 -15.14
CA GLY A 105 -2.83 -4.54 -16.42
C GLY A 105 -2.05 -5.82 -16.70
N ALA A 106 -1.02 -6.13 -15.92
CA ALA A 106 -0.24 -7.35 -16.05
C ALA A 106 -1.12 -8.59 -15.78
N THR A 107 -1.20 -9.49 -16.75
CA THR A 107 -1.99 -10.74 -16.66
C THR A 107 -1.14 -11.95 -16.27
N ASP A 108 0.16 -11.90 -16.54
CA ASP A 108 1.12 -12.92 -16.15
C ASP A 108 1.59 -12.67 -14.71
N ASN A 109 1.29 -13.62 -13.82
CA ASN A 109 1.62 -13.52 -12.40
C ASN A 109 3.13 -13.62 -12.14
N GLU A 110 3.89 -14.36 -12.95
CA GLU A 110 5.35 -14.47 -12.79
C GLU A 110 6.02 -13.15 -13.16
N LEU A 111 5.57 -12.51 -14.25
CA LEU A 111 5.98 -11.16 -14.60
C LEU A 111 5.59 -10.15 -13.52
N LEU A 112 4.34 -10.18 -13.05
CA LEU A 112 3.86 -9.25 -12.02
C LEU A 112 4.71 -9.36 -10.75
N ASP A 113 5.01 -10.57 -10.29
CA ASP A 113 5.87 -10.81 -9.13
C ASP A 113 7.28 -10.23 -9.33
N ASP A 114 7.86 -10.37 -10.52
CA ASP A 114 9.17 -9.80 -10.85
C ASP A 114 9.14 -8.27 -10.87
N LEU A 115 8.09 -7.67 -11.45
CA LEU A 115 7.90 -6.22 -11.47
C LEU A 115 7.70 -5.64 -10.06
N LEU A 116 6.97 -6.34 -9.19
CA LEU A 116 6.74 -5.92 -7.80
C LEU A 116 8.03 -5.96 -6.95
N LYS A 117 8.98 -6.85 -7.28
CA LYS A 117 10.28 -6.97 -6.59
C LYS A 117 11.30 -5.90 -6.95
N LEU A 118 11.08 -5.13 -8.02
CA LEU A 118 12.03 -4.07 -8.41
C LEU A 118 12.19 -3.02 -7.29
N GLU A 119 13.42 -2.67 -6.93
CA GLU A 119 13.70 -1.62 -5.94
C GLU A 119 13.19 -0.25 -6.40
N LYS A 120 13.37 0.05 -7.69
CA LYS A 120 12.86 1.25 -8.34
C LYS A 120 11.87 0.84 -9.43
N LYS A 121 10.74 1.54 -9.46
CA LYS A 121 9.64 1.26 -10.39
C LYS A 121 9.37 2.52 -11.22
N SER A 122 10.35 2.90 -12.04
CA SER A 122 10.11 3.88 -13.11
C SER A 122 9.56 3.15 -14.34
N LEU A 123 8.96 3.88 -15.28
CA LEU A 123 8.49 3.25 -16.53
C LEU A 123 9.61 2.53 -17.26
N LYS A 124 10.79 3.14 -17.31
CA LYS A 124 11.97 2.55 -17.93
C LYS A 124 12.38 1.24 -17.26
N ASP A 125 12.29 1.15 -15.94
CA ASP A 125 12.64 -0.08 -15.21
C ASP A 125 11.61 -1.20 -15.48
N ILE A 126 10.32 -0.83 -15.53
CA ILE A 126 9.23 -1.75 -15.89
C ILE A 126 9.42 -2.29 -17.31
N GLU A 127 9.69 -1.41 -18.28
CA GLU A 127 9.96 -1.78 -19.67
C GLU A 127 11.16 -2.73 -19.80
N ASN A 128 12.27 -2.40 -19.12
CA ASN A 128 13.47 -3.25 -19.14
C ASN A 128 13.21 -4.63 -18.54
N ALA A 129 12.50 -4.69 -17.41
CA ALA A 129 12.15 -5.95 -16.76
C ALA A 129 11.21 -6.80 -17.63
N ALA A 130 10.21 -6.18 -18.25
CA ALA A 130 9.29 -6.86 -19.17
C ALA A 130 10.04 -7.43 -20.39
N ASN A 131 10.88 -6.63 -21.04
CA ASN A 131 11.69 -7.07 -22.20
C ASN A 131 12.60 -8.27 -21.84
N LEU A 132 13.20 -8.24 -20.64
CA LEU A 132 14.04 -9.34 -20.16
C LEU A 132 13.21 -10.60 -19.91
N TYR A 133 12.04 -10.47 -19.32
CA TYR A 133 11.11 -11.58 -19.07
C TYR A 133 10.66 -12.24 -20.37
N GLU A 134 10.22 -11.45 -21.34
CA GLU A 134 9.79 -11.94 -22.67
C GLU A 134 10.95 -12.64 -23.41
N SER A 135 12.15 -12.09 -23.34
CA SER A 135 13.35 -12.70 -23.94
C SER A 135 13.66 -14.08 -23.32
N LYS A 136 13.47 -14.25 -22.01
CA LYS A 136 13.61 -15.55 -21.32
C LYS A 136 12.56 -16.55 -21.79
N LEU A 137 11.30 -16.13 -21.94
CA LEU A 137 10.22 -16.99 -22.45
C LEU A 137 10.52 -17.51 -23.86
N VAL A 138 10.95 -16.62 -24.76
CA VAL A 138 11.33 -17.00 -26.14
C VAL A 138 12.49 -17.99 -26.14
N SER A 139 13.47 -17.79 -25.26
CA SER A 139 14.64 -18.68 -25.16
C SER A 139 14.26 -20.06 -24.63
N ARG A 140 13.39 -20.12 -23.62
CA ARG A 140 12.85 -21.36 -23.05
C ARG A 140 12.03 -22.15 -24.08
N ALA A 141 11.18 -21.48 -24.85
CA ALA A 141 10.39 -22.11 -25.91
C ALA A 141 11.28 -22.77 -26.98
N LYS A 142 12.37 -22.11 -27.40
CA LYS A 142 13.33 -22.65 -28.38
C LYS A 142 14.14 -23.84 -27.88
N LEU A 143 14.38 -23.92 -26.57
CA LEU A 143 15.09 -25.04 -25.96
C LEU A 143 14.21 -26.29 -25.91
N ASN A 144 12.94 -26.13 -25.52
CA ASN A 144 11.98 -27.22 -25.47
C ASN A 144 11.71 -27.80 -26.87
N SER A 145 11.57 -26.95 -27.91
CA SER A 145 11.33 -27.42 -29.27
C SER A 145 12.51 -28.17 -29.92
N LYS A 146 13.71 -28.16 -29.31
CA LYS A 146 14.88 -28.94 -29.75
C LYS A 146 15.04 -30.28 -29.03
N GLN A 147 14.32 -30.50 -27.93
CA GLN A 147 14.37 -31.78 -27.18
C GLN A 147 13.33 -32.79 -27.67
N ASP A 148 12.29 -32.32 -28.36
CA ASP A 148 11.21 -33.15 -28.93
C ASP A 148 11.43 -33.51 -30.42
N ALA A 149 12.61 -33.23 -30.97
CA ALA A 149 13.01 -33.52 -32.35
C ALA A 149 14.25 -34.42 -32.38
#